data_AF-A0A8C0H750-F1
#
_entry.id   AF-A0A8C0H750-F1
#
_cell.length_a   1.000
_cell.length_b   1.000
_cell.length_c   1.000
_cell.angle_alpha   90.00
_cell.angle_beta   90.00
_cell.angle_gamma   90.00
#
_symmetry.space_group_name_H-M   'P 1'
#
loop_
_entity.id
_entity.type
_entity.pdbx_description
1 polymer ?
#
loop_
_entity_poly.entity_id
_entity_poly.type
_entity_poly.pdbx_seq_one_letter_code
_entity_poly.pdbx_strand_id
1 'polypeptide(L)'
;NGRNAPAPAGAEEERVGAGPRGEMDGEGEVSPGLFAETEAVAAGWMLEFSCYALCRHFREGRTRDFERSRDTAQAIINGLSKIATHQRKTVYLCQFLTRISEGKTLGYHFESDQRISPLESALSIWKLLEEEQSKPDKLHEDIHRLILIQAVAVHIERGYCKEATEVLERLFAESESNKVIMVTSGCLGVFWRGDGGRVKYFHLCLEYAGGQ
;
A
#
# COMPACT_ATOMS: atom_id res chain seq x y z
N ASN A 1 -93.94 -15.69 -31.74
CA ASN A 1 -95.07 -15.57 -30.79
C ASN A 1 -94.50 -15.57 -29.38
N GLY A 2 -94.50 -14.50 -28.58
CA GLY A 2 -95.34 -13.31 -28.58
C GLY A 2 -95.92 -13.14 -27.18
N ARG A 3 -95.42 -12.11 -26.46
CA ARG A 3 -96.02 -11.38 -25.32
C ARG A 3 -96.04 -12.04 -23.93
N ASN A 4 -95.34 -11.42 -22.97
CA ASN A 4 -95.94 -10.47 -22.01
C ASN A 4 -94.87 -9.83 -21.10
N ALA A 5 -95.01 -8.53 -20.87
CA ALA A 5 -94.34 -7.73 -19.81
C ALA A 5 -95.38 -7.52 -18.67
N PRO A 6 -95.00 -7.08 -17.43
CA PRO A 6 -94.36 -5.78 -17.16
C PRO A 6 -93.28 -5.77 -16.05
N ALA A 7 -92.62 -4.62 -15.92
CA ALA A 7 -91.63 -4.25 -14.91
C ALA A 7 -92.20 -4.09 -13.49
N PRO A 8 -91.31 -4.02 -12.47
CA PRO A 8 -91.32 -2.82 -11.64
C PRO A 8 -89.93 -2.23 -11.39
N ALA A 9 -89.93 -0.94 -11.11
CA ALA A 9 -88.79 -0.11 -10.75
C ALA A 9 -88.23 -0.45 -9.36
N GLY A 10 -86.90 -0.34 -9.24
CA GLY A 10 -86.18 -0.37 -7.97
C GLY A 10 -84.70 -0.13 -8.24
N ALA A 11 -84.18 0.98 -7.72
CA ALA A 11 -82.80 1.41 -7.86
C ALA A 11 -81.83 0.46 -7.13
N GLU A 12 -80.63 0.29 -7.66
CA GLU A 12 -79.37 0.59 -6.95
C GLU A 12 -78.16 0.30 -7.83
N GLU A 13 -77.28 1.29 -7.85
CA GLU A 13 -76.00 1.34 -8.51
C GLU A 13 -74.97 0.58 -7.66
N GLU A 14 -74.38 -0.51 -8.16
CA GLU A 14 -73.08 -0.93 -7.62
C GLU A 14 -72.16 -1.49 -8.69
N ARG A 15 -70.98 -0.89 -8.73
CA ARG A 15 -69.94 -1.03 -9.73
C ARG A 15 -69.27 -2.39 -9.66
N VAL A 16 -68.90 -2.83 -10.86
CA VAL A 16 -67.88 -3.84 -11.17
C VAL A 16 -66.71 -3.78 -10.17
N GLY A 17 -66.65 -4.78 -9.28
CA GLY A 17 -65.49 -5.08 -8.45
C GLY A 17 -64.38 -5.69 -9.31
N ALA A 18 -63.63 -4.85 -10.02
CA ALA A 18 -62.30 -5.23 -10.50
C ALA A 18 -61.36 -5.26 -9.28
N GLY A 19 -61.12 -6.45 -8.74
CA GLY A 19 -60.12 -6.64 -7.69
C GLY A 19 -58.75 -6.19 -8.20
N PRO A 20 -57.99 -5.38 -7.45
CA PRO A 20 -56.62 -5.09 -7.82
C PRO A 20 -55.83 -6.40 -7.67
N ARG A 21 -55.27 -6.89 -8.78
CA ARG A 21 -54.09 -7.76 -8.71
C ARG A 21 -53.04 -6.95 -7.96
N GLY A 22 -52.71 -7.37 -6.75
CA GLY A 22 -51.59 -6.82 -6.01
C GLY A 22 -50.34 -6.94 -6.86
N GLU A 23 -49.84 -5.80 -7.32
CA GLU A 23 -48.50 -5.63 -7.86
C GLU A 23 -47.54 -5.98 -6.72
N MET A 24 -46.85 -7.12 -6.84
CA MET A 24 -45.67 -7.45 -6.05
C MET A 24 -44.44 -6.83 -6.73
N ASP A 25 -44.47 -5.51 -6.95
CA ASP A 25 -43.29 -4.76 -7.37
C ASP A 25 -42.79 -3.96 -6.16
N GLY A 26 -42.33 -4.71 -5.17
CA GLY A 26 -41.55 -4.22 -4.06
C GLY A 26 -40.08 -4.55 -4.28
N GLU A 27 -39.50 -4.10 -5.40
CA GLU A 27 -38.06 -3.93 -5.48
C GLU A 27 -37.69 -2.87 -4.44
N GLY A 28 -37.37 -3.30 -3.23
CA GLY A 28 -36.90 -2.41 -2.19
C GLY A 28 -35.65 -1.73 -2.69
N GLU A 29 -35.78 -0.47 -3.11
CA GLU A 29 -34.64 0.39 -3.46
C GLU A 29 -33.66 0.34 -2.29
N VAL A 30 -32.55 -0.36 -2.51
CA VAL A 30 -31.45 -0.34 -1.55
C VAL A 30 -30.91 1.08 -1.57
N SER A 31 -31.06 1.78 -0.44
CA SER A 31 -30.60 3.16 -0.31
C SER A 31 -29.14 3.27 -0.78
N PRO A 32 -28.79 4.28 -1.61
CA PRO A 32 -27.41 4.49 -2.05
C PRO A 32 -26.39 4.53 -0.91
N GLY A 33 -26.82 4.93 0.30
CA GLY A 33 -25.98 4.92 1.50
C GLY A 33 -25.60 3.50 1.97
N LEU A 34 -26.52 2.54 1.92
CA LEU A 34 -26.24 1.15 2.31
C LEU A 34 -25.29 0.48 1.31
N PHE A 35 -25.43 0.82 0.03
CA PHE A 35 -24.51 0.34 -1.01
C PHE A 35 -23.09 0.87 -0.79
N ALA A 36 -22.94 2.18 -0.53
CA ALA A 36 -21.64 2.79 -0.24
C ALA A 36 -20.98 2.22 1.03
N GLU A 37 -21.76 1.94 2.07
CA GLU A 37 -21.24 1.28 3.28
C GLU A 37 -20.78 -0.16 2.99
N THR A 38 -21.57 -0.92 2.24
CA THR A 38 -21.23 -2.28 1.83
C THR A 38 -19.96 -2.31 0.98
N GLU A 39 -19.84 -1.37 0.03
CA GLU A 39 -18.65 -1.20 -0.81
C GLU A 39 -17.42 -0.87 0.04
N ALA A 40 -17.53 0.02 1.02
CA ALA A 40 -16.43 0.36 1.91
C ALA A 40 -15.95 -0.84 2.75
N VAL A 41 -16.87 -1.65 3.26
CA VAL A 41 -16.54 -2.88 3.99
C VAL A 41 -15.85 -3.89 3.07
N ALA A 42 -16.40 -4.12 1.88
CA ALA A 42 -15.81 -5.02 0.89
C ALA A 42 -14.41 -4.55 0.46
N ALA A 43 -14.23 -3.25 0.20
CA ALA A 43 -12.95 -2.68 -0.15
C ALA A 43 -11.91 -2.83 0.97
N GLY A 44 -12.33 -2.72 2.24
CA GLY A 44 -11.48 -3.02 3.39
C GLY A 44 -10.97 -4.46 3.41
N TRP A 45 -11.87 -5.44 3.25
CA TRP A 45 -11.48 -6.84 3.18
C TRP A 45 -10.60 -7.17 1.98
N MET A 46 -10.90 -6.59 0.81
CA MET A 46 -10.07 -6.74 -0.39
C MET A 46 -8.67 -6.17 -0.18
N LEU A 47 -8.54 -5.03 0.50
CA LEU A 47 -7.24 -4.43 0.82
C LEU A 47 -6.43 -5.32 1.77
N GLU A 48 -7.04 -5.81 2.85
CA GLU A 48 -6.37 -6.70 3.81
C GLU A 48 -5.90 -8.00 3.15
N PHE A 49 -6.77 -8.62 2.35
CA PHE A 49 -6.41 -9.83 1.60
C PHE A 49 -5.28 -9.57 0.60
N SER A 50 -5.34 -8.46 -0.14
CA SER A 50 -4.31 -8.10 -1.11
C SER A 50 -2.97 -7.82 -0.43
N CYS A 51 -2.97 -7.16 0.73
CA CYS A 51 -1.78 -6.94 1.54
C CYS A 51 -1.18 -8.27 2.03
N TYR A 52 -2.00 -9.18 2.55
CA TYR A 52 -1.56 -10.51 2.94
C TYR A 52 -0.90 -11.27 1.77
N ALA A 53 -1.54 -11.28 0.60
CA ALA A 53 -1.01 -11.92 -0.59
C ALA A 53 0.34 -11.30 -0.98
N LEU A 54 0.41 -9.97 -1.04
CA LEU A 54 1.63 -9.21 -1.34
C LEU A 54 2.79 -9.61 -0.41
N CYS A 55 2.57 -9.60 0.90
CA CYS A 55 3.57 -10.02 1.89
C CYS A 55 4.01 -11.47 1.70
N ARG A 56 3.06 -12.38 1.43
CA ARG A 56 3.34 -13.80 1.17
C ARG A 56 4.23 -13.97 -0.07
N HIS A 57 3.89 -13.31 -1.17
CA HIS A 57 4.66 -13.39 -2.42
C HIS A 57 6.04 -12.76 -2.29
N PHE A 58 6.15 -11.64 -1.56
CA PHE A 58 7.43 -11.01 -1.26
C PHE A 58 8.36 -11.94 -0.48
N ARG A 59 7.86 -12.49 0.63
CA ARG A 59 8.62 -13.43 1.48
C ARG A 59 9.06 -14.68 0.73
N GLU A 60 8.25 -15.16 -0.20
CA GLU A 60 8.49 -16.38 -0.97
C GLU A 60 9.24 -16.10 -2.29
N GLY A 61 9.67 -14.85 -2.54
CA GLY A 61 10.46 -14.47 -3.72
C GLY A 61 9.73 -14.62 -5.06
N ARG A 62 8.39 -14.66 -5.06
CA ARG A 62 7.60 -14.84 -6.28
C ARG A 62 7.31 -13.49 -6.96
N THR A 63 8.26 -13.01 -7.76
CA THR A 63 8.21 -11.67 -8.38
C THR A 63 6.93 -11.41 -9.19
N ARG A 64 6.54 -12.31 -10.10
CA ARG A 64 5.36 -12.10 -10.95
C ARG A 64 4.05 -12.05 -10.17
N ASP A 65 3.93 -12.89 -9.14
CA ASP A 65 2.73 -12.89 -8.29
C ASP A 65 2.72 -11.66 -7.36
N PHE A 66 3.90 -11.23 -6.92
CA PHE A 66 4.08 -10.01 -6.15
C PHE A 66 3.64 -8.79 -6.98
N GLU A 67 4.09 -8.66 -8.23
CA GLU A 67 3.68 -7.59 -9.15
C GLU A 67 2.16 -7.56 -9.35
N ARG A 68 1.53 -8.72 -9.58
CA ARG A 68 0.07 -8.80 -9.70
C ARG A 68 -0.65 -8.38 -8.43
N SER A 69 -0.17 -8.84 -7.28
CA SER A 69 -0.74 -8.48 -5.97
C SER A 69 -0.56 -7.00 -5.67
N ARG A 70 0.58 -6.42 -6.06
CA ARG A 70 0.89 -4.99 -5.96
C ARG A 70 -0.12 -4.18 -6.77
N ASP A 71 -0.29 -4.53 -8.05
CA ASP A 71 -1.17 -3.79 -8.94
C ASP A 71 -2.63 -3.86 -8.45
N THR A 72 -3.03 -5.01 -7.92
CA THR A 72 -4.35 -5.21 -7.29
C THR A 72 -4.51 -4.33 -6.05
N ALA A 73 -3.54 -4.36 -5.13
CA ALA A 73 -3.56 -3.53 -3.93
C ALA A 73 -3.59 -2.03 -4.28
N GLN A 74 -2.81 -1.60 -5.26
CA GLN A 74 -2.77 -0.21 -5.71
C GLN A 74 -4.09 0.24 -6.33
N ALA A 75 -4.74 -0.61 -7.13
CA ALA A 75 -6.06 -0.32 -7.69
C ALA A 75 -7.11 -0.16 -6.58
N ILE A 76 -7.09 -1.03 -5.56
CA ILE A 76 -8.00 -0.93 -4.42
C ILE A 76 -7.73 0.38 -3.66
N ILE A 77 -6.48 0.68 -3.32
CA ILE A 77 -6.09 1.90 -2.59
C ILE A 77 -6.56 3.16 -3.34
N ASN A 78 -6.39 3.20 -4.66
CA ASN A 78 -6.82 4.33 -5.48
C ASN A 78 -8.36 4.46 -5.57
N GLY A 79 -9.08 3.34 -5.43
CA GLY A 79 -10.54 3.31 -5.41
C GLY A 79 -11.16 3.71 -4.07
N LEU A 80 -10.39 3.74 -2.98
CA LEU A 80 -10.90 4.18 -1.68
C LEU A 80 -11.16 5.69 -1.68
N SER A 81 -12.42 6.07 -1.45
CA SER A 81 -12.81 7.49 -1.27
C SER A 81 -12.21 8.10 0.00
N LYS A 82 -11.97 7.28 1.03
CA LYS A 82 -11.32 7.66 2.29
C LYS A 82 -10.60 6.46 2.90
N ILE A 83 -9.34 6.64 3.27
CA ILE A 83 -8.57 5.65 4.02
C ILE A 83 -8.94 5.77 5.50
N ALA A 84 -9.58 4.74 6.05
CA ALA A 84 -9.90 4.68 7.48
C ALA A 84 -8.62 4.48 8.32
N THR A 85 -8.62 4.96 9.58
CA THR A 85 -7.46 4.85 10.47
C THR A 85 -6.93 3.42 10.59
N HIS A 86 -7.83 2.44 10.73
CA HIS A 86 -7.45 1.03 10.83
C HIS A 86 -6.81 0.46 9.55
N GLN A 87 -7.04 1.09 8.39
CA GLN A 87 -6.49 0.67 7.09
C GLN A 87 -5.13 1.30 6.78
N ARG A 88 -4.76 2.41 7.45
CA ARG A 88 -3.52 3.15 7.15
C ARG A 88 -2.28 2.28 7.19
N LYS A 89 -2.14 1.49 8.24
CA LYS A 89 -1.02 0.56 8.40
C LYS A 89 -0.92 -0.41 7.22
N THR A 90 -2.05 -0.94 6.74
CA THR A 90 -2.14 -1.84 5.59
C THR A 90 -1.73 -1.15 4.30
N VAL A 91 -2.18 0.09 4.08
CA VAL A 91 -1.79 0.92 2.93
C VAL A 91 -0.28 1.18 2.94
N TYR A 92 0.26 1.65 4.07
CA TYR A 92 1.69 1.93 4.19
C TYR A 92 2.54 0.68 4.01
N LEU A 93 2.10 -0.48 4.51
CA LEU A 93 2.82 -1.74 4.30
C LEU A 93 2.89 -2.13 2.81
N CYS A 94 1.78 -1.98 2.08
CA CYS A 94 1.77 -2.23 0.63
C CYS A 94 2.69 -1.28 -0.12
N GLN A 95 2.62 0.01 0.21
CA GLN A 95 3.45 1.06 -0.37
C GLN A 95 4.94 0.86 -0.08
N PHE A 96 5.27 0.46 1.15
CA PHE A 96 6.62 0.17 1.59
C PHE A 96 7.22 -1.01 0.82
N LEU A 97 6.54 -2.17 0.80
CA LEU A 97 7.05 -3.35 0.09
C LEU A 97 7.23 -3.12 -1.41
N THR A 98 6.36 -2.33 -2.02
CA THR A 98 6.47 -1.93 -3.42
C THR A 98 7.74 -1.12 -3.71
N ARG A 99 8.10 -0.21 -2.80
CA ARG A 99 9.33 0.58 -2.93
C ARG A 99 10.58 -0.26 -2.69
N ILE A 100 10.52 -1.19 -1.73
CA ILE A 100 11.61 -2.14 -1.47
C ILE A 100 11.86 -3.07 -2.66
N SER A 101 10.81 -3.56 -3.33
CA SER A 101 10.97 -4.42 -4.51
C SER A 101 11.66 -3.71 -5.67
N GLU A 102 11.40 -2.41 -5.84
CA GLU A 102 12.05 -1.55 -6.84
C GLU A 102 13.35 -0.92 -6.33
N GLY A 103 13.83 -1.30 -5.14
CA GLY A 103 14.95 -0.65 -4.45
C GLY A 103 16.25 -0.58 -5.25
N LYS A 104 16.44 -1.51 -6.19
CA LYS A 104 17.61 -1.55 -7.07
C LYS A 104 17.43 -0.77 -8.36
N THR A 105 16.22 -0.34 -8.70
CA THR A 105 15.87 0.29 -9.97
C THR A 105 15.95 1.82 -9.85
N LEU A 106 17.16 2.38 -9.93
CA LEU A 106 17.38 3.83 -9.75
C LEU A 106 16.68 4.73 -10.78
N GLY A 107 16.20 4.19 -11.90
CA GLY A 107 15.41 4.96 -12.87
C GLY A 107 13.91 4.98 -12.59
N TYR A 108 13.45 4.31 -11.53
CA TYR A 108 12.05 4.26 -11.12
C TYR A 108 11.80 5.26 -9.99
N HIS A 109 10.73 6.05 -10.10
CA HIS A 109 10.45 7.14 -9.17
C HIS A 109 9.01 7.04 -8.64
N PHE A 110 8.87 7.13 -7.32
CA PHE A 110 7.57 7.12 -6.63
C PHE A 110 7.10 8.53 -6.25
N GLU A 111 8.05 9.43 -6.02
CA GLU A 111 7.79 10.80 -5.59
C GLU A 111 7.82 11.76 -6.79
N SER A 112 7.27 12.97 -6.60
CA SER A 112 7.34 14.03 -7.60
C SER A 112 8.79 14.48 -7.85
N ASP A 113 9.61 14.54 -6.79
CA ASP A 113 11.05 14.78 -6.88
C ASP A 113 11.76 13.52 -7.44
N GLN A 114 12.16 13.60 -8.70
CA GLN A 114 12.85 12.53 -9.41
C GLN A 114 14.25 12.23 -8.85
N ARG A 115 14.76 13.02 -7.90
CA ARG A 115 16.03 12.71 -7.23
C ARG A 115 15.85 11.67 -6.13
N ILE A 116 14.64 11.46 -5.66
CA ILE A 116 14.33 10.52 -4.58
C ILE A 116 14.28 9.11 -5.16
N SER A 117 15.26 8.30 -4.78
CA SER A 117 15.30 6.89 -5.17
C SER A 117 14.17 6.07 -4.52
N PRO A 118 13.84 4.88 -5.04
CA PRO A 118 12.88 3.97 -4.41
C PRO A 118 13.16 3.69 -2.93
N LEU A 119 14.43 3.57 -2.53
CA LEU A 119 14.81 3.30 -1.14
C LEU A 119 14.71 4.53 -0.24
N GLU A 120 14.98 5.73 -0.76
CA GLU A 120 14.70 6.98 -0.02
C GLU A 120 13.20 7.16 0.20
N SER A 121 12.39 6.92 -0.83
CA SER A 121 10.93 6.93 -0.72
C SER A 121 10.43 5.84 0.25
N ALA A 122 11.08 4.66 0.31
CA ALA A 122 10.76 3.62 1.28
C ALA A 122 10.99 4.08 2.73
N LEU A 123 12.04 4.88 2.99
CA LEU A 123 12.30 5.45 4.31
C LEU A 123 11.20 6.42 4.73
N SER A 124 10.70 7.26 3.83
CA SER A 124 9.58 8.15 4.12
C SER A 124 8.32 7.37 4.53
N ILE A 125 8.01 6.27 3.84
CA ILE A 125 6.87 5.41 4.22
C ILE A 125 7.14 4.65 5.53
N TRP A 126 8.38 4.23 5.76
CA TRP A 126 8.76 3.55 7.00
C TRP A 126 8.54 4.45 8.23
N LYS A 127 8.89 5.74 8.14
CA LYS A 127 8.60 6.73 9.21
C LYS A 127 7.09 6.82 9.50
N LEU A 128 6.23 6.78 8.47
CA LEU A 128 4.77 6.76 8.66
C LEU A 128 4.28 5.47 9.35
N LEU A 129 4.93 4.33 9.09
CA LEU A 129 4.64 3.06 9.79
C LEU A 129 5.09 3.08 11.25
N GLU A 130 6.16 3.80 11.56
CA GLU A 130 6.64 4.04 12.93
C GLU A 130 5.67 4.94 13.71
N GLU A 131 5.15 6.00 13.09
CA GLU A 131 4.17 6.92 13.70
C GLU A 131 2.84 6.23 14.04
N GLU A 132 2.41 5.25 13.22
CA GLU A 132 1.22 4.43 13.50
C GLU A 132 1.48 3.41 14.65
N GLN A 133 2.70 3.30 15.15
CA GLN A 133 3.05 2.43 16.28
C GLN A 133 3.25 3.23 17.57
N SER A 134 2.69 2.69 18.66
CA SER A 134 2.74 3.36 19.96
C SER A 134 4.13 3.36 20.59
N LYS A 135 5.02 2.43 20.20
CA LYS A 135 6.40 2.34 20.69
C LYS A 135 7.32 1.81 19.58
N PRO A 136 8.38 2.55 19.21
CA PRO A 136 9.43 1.99 18.37
C PRO A 136 10.15 0.88 19.15
N ASP A 137 10.41 -0.24 18.47
CA ASP A 137 11.23 -1.31 18.99
C ASP A 137 12.58 -1.36 18.22
N LYS A 138 13.50 -2.19 18.71
CA LYS A 138 14.80 -2.37 18.06
C LYS A 138 14.69 -2.79 16.59
N LEU A 139 13.65 -3.54 16.23
CA LEU A 139 13.43 -3.97 14.85
C LEU A 139 13.15 -2.77 13.93
N HIS A 140 12.46 -1.74 14.41
CA HIS A 140 12.25 -0.51 13.64
C HIS A 140 13.55 0.22 13.33
N GLU A 141 14.39 0.40 14.34
CA GLU A 141 15.71 1.02 14.18
C GLU A 141 16.60 0.21 13.23
N ASP A 142 16.60 -1.11 13.38
CA ASP A 142 17.38 -2.02 12.54
C ASP A 142 16.91 -1.97 11.08
N ILE A 143 15.59 -1.99 10.82
CA ILE A 143 15.04 -1.87 9.46
C ILE A 143 15.37 -0.51 8.85
N HIS A 144 15.16 0.58 9.59
CA HIS A 144 15.48 1.94 9.13
C HIS A 144 16.97 2.05 8.74
N ARG A 145 17.86 1.52 9.59
CA ARG A 145 19.31 1.51 9.33
C ARG A 145 19.68 0.66 8.11
N LEU A 146 19.06 -0.51 7.94
CA LEU A 146 19.33 -1.37 6.78
C LEU A 146 18.93 -0.69 5.47
N ILE A 147 17.79 0.00 5.44
CA ILE A 147 17.34 0.72 4.24
C ILE A 147 18.27 1.89 3.94
N LEU A 148 18.69 2.66 4.96
CA LEU A 148 19.68 3.74 4.80
C LEU A 148 20.97 3.24 4.15
N ILE A 149 21.54 2.16 4.67
CA ILE A 149 22.77 1.56 4.12
C ILE A 149 22.54 1.12 2.67
N GLN A 150 21.42 0.45 2.41
CA GLN A 150 21.13 -0.07 1.07
C GLN A 150 20.89 1.06 0.05
N ALA A 151 20.27 2.17 0.45
CA ALA A 151 20.03 3.32 -0.41
C ALA A 151 21.34 3.87 -0.99
N VAL A 152 22.36 4.01 -0.14
CA VAL A 152 23.70 4.44 -0.56
C VAL A 152 24.42 3.33 -1.35
N ALA A 153 24.33 2.08 -0.88
CA ALA A 153 25.02 0.95 -1.51
C ALA A 153 24.61 0.73 -2.97
N VAL A 154 23.31 0.84 -3.32
CA VAL A 154 22.84 0.66 -4.71
C VAL A 154 23.46 1.68 -5.66
N HIS A 155 23.69 2.92 -5.21
CA HIS A 155 24.36 3.95 -6.02
C HIS A 155 25.84 3.62 -6.23
N ILE A 156 26.52 3.19 -5.17
CA ILE A 156 27.94 2.78 -5.24
C ILE A 156 28.13 1.57 -6.15
N GLU A 157 27.26 0.55 -6.04
CA GLU A 157 27.29 -0.65 -6.89
C GLU A 157 27.16 -0.34 -8.38
N ARG A 158 26.45 0.74 -8.74
CA ARG A 158 26.28 1.22 -10.11
C ARG A 158 27.37 2.18 -10.56
N GLY A 159 28.30 2.55 -9.68
CA GLY A 159 29.38 3.51 -9.95
C GLY A 159 28.96 4.98 -9.87
N TYR A 160 27.77 5.27 -9.32
CA TYR A 160 27.22 6.62 -9.15
C TYR A 160 27.68 7.25 -7.84
N CYS A 161 28.99 7.49 -7.72
CA CYS A 161 29.60 7.94 -6.47
C CYS A 161 29.15 9.35 -6.05
N LYS A 162 28.87 10.25 -7.01
CA LYS A 162 28.41 11.62 -6.70
C LYS A 162 27.00 11.59 -6.13
N GLU A 163 26.13 10.84 -6.78
CA GLU A 163 24.75 10.62 -6.39
C GLU A 163 24.67 9.90 -5.04
N ALA A 164 25.56 8.94 -4.78
CA ALA A 164 25.67 8.28 -3.47
C ALA A 164 25.98 9.29 -2.34
N THR A 165 26.86 10.27 -2.60
CA THR A 165 27.15 11.35 -1.65
C THR A 165 25.94 12.26 -1.45
N GLU A 166 25.24 12.66 -2.51
CA GLU A 166 24.03 13.48 -2.41
C GLU A 166 22.92 12.77 -1.61
N VAL A 167 22.72 11.47 -1.86
CA VAL A 167 21.77 10.63 -1.11
C VAL A 167 22.16 10.58 0.37
N LEU A 168 23.45 10.39 0.67
CA LEU A 168 23.95 10.42 2.05
C LEU A 168 23.69 11.79 2.70
N GLU A 169 23.97 12.89 2.02
CA GLU A 169 23.74 14.23 2.56
C GLU A 169 22.25 14.48 2.86
N ARG A 170 21.35 14.08 1.95
CA ARG A 170 19.89 14.22 2.16
C ARG A 170 19.40 13.40 3.35
N LEU A 171 19.77 12.12 3.40
CA LEU A 171 19.32 11.20 4.45
C LEU A 171 19.80 11.62 5.85
N PHE A 172 20.96 12.28 5.93
CA PHE A 172 21.59 12.67 7.18
C PHE A 172 21.28 14.11 7.59
N ALA A 173 20.96 15.00 6.64
CA ALA A 173 20.45 16.33 6.94
C ALA A 173 19.13 16.28 7.77
N GLU A 174 18.39 15.18 7.66
CA GLU A 174 17.13 14.97 8.37
C GLU A 174 17.28 14.37 9.80
N SER A 175 18.49 14.04 10.28
CA SER A 175 18.64 13.27 11.54
C SER A 175 19.90 13.58 12.37
N GLU A 176 19.71 14.19 13.54
CA GLU A 176 20.79 14.45 14.54
C GLU A 176 21.35 13.17 15.20
N SER A 177 20.63 12.05 15.16
CA SER A 177 21.00 10.76 15.75
C SER A 177 21.91 9.89 14.88
N ASN A 178 22.07 10.23 13.59
CA ASN A 178 22.82 9.44 12.63
C ASN A 178 24.33 9.76 12.58
N LYS A 179 24.84 10.60 13.50
CA LYS A 179 26.26 10.97 13.59
C LYS A 179 27.21 9.76 13.71
N VAL A 180 26.75 8.61 14.22
CA VAL A 180 27.56 7.39 14.35
C VAL A 180 27.94 6.78 12.99
N ILE A 181 27.08 6.89 11.97
CA ILE A 181 27.40 6.39 10.62
C ILE A 181 28.38 7.33 9.92
N MET A 182 28.34 8.64 10.22
CA MET A 182 29.38 9.58 9.76
C MET A 182 30.74 9.31 10.40
N VAL A 183 30.82 8.95 11.69
CA VAL A 183 32.11 8.64 12.35
C VAL A 183 32.72 7.36 11.78
N THR A 184 31.92 6.35 11.49
CA THR A 184 32.41 5.15 10.77
C THR A 184 32.77 5.46 9.31
N SER A 185 32.11 6.44 8.68
CA SER A 185 32.47 6.95 7.36
C SER A 185 33.74 7.83 7.36
N GLY A 186 34.08 8.47 8.48
CA GLY A 186 35.37 9.13 8.69
C GLY A 186 36.54 8.13 8.64
N CYS A 187 36.31 6.88 9.03
CA CYS A 187 37.27 5.78 8.85
C CYS A 187 37.20 5.14 7.44
N LEU A 188 36.09 5.26 6.70
CA LEU A 188 36.08 4.95 5.27
C LEU A 188 37.00 5.91 4.49
N GLY A 189 37.28 7.11 4.99
CA GLY A 189 38.23 8.06 4.40
C GLY A 189 39.70 7.60 4.31
N VAL A 190 40.08 6.43 4.84
CA VAL A 190 41.47 5.92 4.78
C VAL A 190 41.61 4.63 3.94
N PHE A 191 40.56 4.11 3.32
CA PHE A 191 40.66 2.90 2.46
C PHE A 191 40.06 3.07 1.06
N TRP A 192 40.09 4.29 0.51
CA TRP A 192 39.76 4.57 -0.89
C TRP A 192 41.01 4.94 -1.69
N ARG A 193 42.00 4.03 -1.76
CA ARG A 193 43.07 4.08 -2.78
C ARG A 193 43.69 2.69 -2.98
N GLY A 194 43.60 2.15 -4.20
CA GLY A 194 44.50 1.10 -4.70
C GLY A 194 43.85 -0.17 -5.25
N ASP A 195 43.85 -0.28 -6.58
CA ASP A 195 43.92 -1.49 -7.42
C ASP A 195 43.06 -2.74 -7.13
N GLY A 196 42.28 -3.12 -8.16
CA GLY A 196 42.12 -4.52 -8.53
C GLY A 196 41.13 -5.36 -7.73
N GLY A 197 39.83 -5.24 -8.05
CA GLY A 197 38.93 -6.39 -8.17
C GLY A 197 38.63 -7.23 -6.92
N ARG A 198 37.82 -6.70 -5.99
CA ARG A 198 36.65 -7.34 -5.34
C ARG A 198 36.28 -6.55 -4.08
N VAL A 199 35.12 -5.89 -4.08
CA VAL A 199 34.57 -5.21 -2.91
C VAL A 199 34.05 -6.26 -1.92
N LYS A 200 34.89 -6.66 -0.96
CA LYS A 200 34.55 -7.57 0.15
C LYS A 200 33.94 -6.82 1.35
N TYR A 201 32.93 -5.96 1.13
CA TYR A 201 32.21 -5.33 2.25
C TYR A 201 30.85 -5.95 2.56
N PHE A 202 30.34 -6.85 1.71
CA PHE A 202 29.04 -7.47 1.91
C PHE A 202 29.00 -8.62 2.93
N HIS A 203 30.15 -9.11 3.42
CA HIS A 203 30.18 -10.26 4.33
C HIS A 203 30.03 -9.88 5.82
N LEU A 204 30.36 -8.65 6.22
CA LEU A 204 30.32 -8.25 7.64
C LEU A 204 28.92 -7.85 8.14
N CYS A 205 28.01 -7.39 7.26
CA CYS A 205 26.64 -7.06 7.70
C CYS A 205 25.76 -8.30 7.93
N LEU A 206 26.08 -9.46 7.34
CA LEU A 206 25.33 -10.70 7.57
C LEU A 206 25.84 -11.52 8.76
N GLU A 207 27.13 -11.44 9.10
CA GLU A 207 27.65 -12.12 10.29
C GLU A 207 27.23 -11.42 11.60
N TYR A 208 27.01 -10.10 11.59
CA TYR A 208 26.56 -9.37 12.79
C TYR A 208 25.06 -9.53 13.09
N ALA A 209 24.26 -9.99 12.13
CA ALA A 209 22.84 -10.27 12.30
C ALA A 209 22.54 -11.76 12.60
N GLY A 210 23.58 -12.61 12.64
CA GLY A 210 23.46 -14.07 12.75
C GLY A 210 24.30 -14.71 13.86
N GLY A 211 24.72 -13.98 14.90
CA GLY A 211 25.53 -14.58 15.96
C GLY A 211 25.65 -13.76 17.24
N GLN A 212 24.66 -13.88 18.13
CA GLN A 212 24.77 -14.33 19.53
C GLN A 212 23.41 -14.23 20.23
#